data_AF-A0A8A3S6G1-F1
#
_entry.id   AF-A0A8A3S6G1-F1
#
_cell.length_a   1.000
_cell.length_b   1.000
_cell.length_c   1.000
_cell.angle_alpha   90.00
_cell.angle_beta   90.00
_cell.angle_gamma   90.00
#
_symmetry.space_group_name_H-M   'P 1'
#
loop_
_entity.id
_entity.type
_entity.pdbx_description
1 polymer ?
#
loop_
_entity_poly.entity_id
_entity_poly.type
_entity_poly.pdbx_seq_one_letter_code
_entity_poly.pdbx_strand_id
1 'polypeptide(L)'
;MKKEYVAVLVVSCFLAVMVGLFVAGQDLRSTHHTRTDRTDTLSDETWYDVVEKIQERDEVVCTYGTLPDLNNETPRRAWISRLQAYTEIQKKEMMPYLYPHGPILSLGYDVQGYVKVMVRENYTVSGNETGTWYRILKQYGDECGIEEIPVKVVATSDHTPEINIPVTLQTQQK
;
A
#
# COMPACT_ATOMS: atom_id res chain seq x y z
N MET A 1 -44.92 15.74 47.26
CA MET A 1 -44.42 16.68 46.23
C MET A 1 -43.04 16.24 45.75
N LYS A 2 -43.02 15.56 44.60
CA LYS A 2 -42.02 15.56 43.51
C LYS A 2 -40.52 15.49 43.88
N LYS A 3 -39.99 14.28 44.12
CA LYS A 3 -38.55 13.98 44.11
C LYS A 3 -38.10 13.15 42.89
N GLU A 4 -38.91 13.06 41.84
CA GLU A 4 -38.64 12.21 40.67
C GLU A 4 -38.23 12.97 39.40
N TYR A 5 -38.14 14.31 39.44
CA TYR A 5 -37.87 15.11 38.25
C TYR A 5 -36.37 15.45 38.02
N VAL A 6 -35.50 15.19 39.00
CA VAL A 6 -34.08 15.55 38.88
C VAL A 6 -33.30 14.50 38.08
N ALA A 7 -33.66 13.23 38.19
CA ALA A 7 -32.98 12.16 37.44
C ALA A 7 -33.27 12.20 35.93
N VAL A 8 -34.47 12.64 35.52
CA VAL A 8 -34.85 12.69 34.10
C VAL A 8 -34.15 13.84 33.35
N LEU A 9 -33.90 14.97 34.02
CA LEU A 9 -33.25 16.13 33.39
C LEU A 9 -31.76 15.91 33.10
N VAL A 10 -31.04 15.16 33.95
CA VAL A 10 -29.60 14.91 33.74
C VAL A 10 -29.36 13.92 32.59
N VAL A 11 -30.23 12.92 32.42
CA VAL A 11 -30.14 11.97 31.30
C VAL A 11 -30.47 12.64 29.96
N SER A 12 -31.35 13.64 29.95
CA SER A 12 -31.68 14.41 28.75
C SER A 12 -30.52 15.28 28.23
N CYS A 13 -29.61 15.73 29.09
CA CYS A 13 -28.48 16.58 28.66
C CYS A 13 -27.33 15.80 28.01
N PHE A 14 -27.18 14.50 28.27
CA PHE A 14 -26.12 13.70 27.64
C PHE A 14 -26.46 13.27 26.21
N LEU A 15 -27.74 13.20 25.82
CA LEU A 15 -28.13 12.83 24.45
C LEU A 15 -28.02 13.99 23.45
N ALA A 16 -28.01 15.24 23.91
CA ALA A 16 -27.99 16.41 23.04
C ALA A 16 -26.58 16.90 22.63
N VAL A 17 -25.50 16.35 23.21
CA VAL A 17 -24.11 16.74 22.88
C VAL A 17 -23.50 15.87 21.77
N MET A 18 -24.14 14.76 21.38
CA MET A 18 -23.68 13.92 20.26
C MET A 18 -24.26 14.34 18.90
N VAL A 19 -24.92 15.50 18.83
CA VAL A 19 -25.40 16.10 17.57
C VAL A 19 -24.57 17.33 17.26
N GLY A 20 -23.35 17.13 16.75
CA GLY A 20 -22.53 18.25 16.31
C GLY A 20 -21.06 17.92 16.21
N LEU A 21 -20.69 17.08 15.24
CA LEU A 21 -19.43 17.09 14.46
C LEU A 21 -19.28 15.74 13.76
N PHE A 22 -20.09 15.51 12.73
CA PHE A 22 -19.59 14.76 11.57
C PHE A 22 -19.84 15.62 10.35
N VAL A 23 -19.00 16.66 10.26
CA VAL A 23 -18.78 17.41 9.03
C VAL A 23 -18.37 16.41 7.97
N ALA A 24 -19.17 16.37 6.90
CA ALA A 24 -18.87 15.78 5.61
C ALA A 24 -17.92 14.58 5.67
N GLY A 25 -18.49 13.37 5.68
CA GLY A 25 -17.90 12.27 4.94
C GLY A 25 -17.83 12.67 3.47
N GLN A 26 -16.87 13.55 3.14
CA GLN A 26 -16.26 13.49 1.83
C GLN A 26 -15.64 12.11 1.81
N ASP A 27 -16.28 11.25 1.03
CA ASP A 27 -15.70 10.07 0.47
C ASP A 27 -14.45 10.53 -0.31
N LEU A 28 -13.37 10.81 0.41
CA LEU A 28 -12.01 10.76 -0.08
C LEU A 28 -11.67 9.29 -0.23
N ARG A 29 -12.46 8.60 -1.05
CA ARG A 29 -11.97 7.51 -1.87
C ARG A 29 -10.97 8.16 -2.83
N SER A 30 -9.80 8.47 -2.30
CA SER A 30 -8.61 8.57 -3.12
C SER A 30 -8.43 7.18 -3.71
N THR A 31 -9.06 6.98 -4.86
CA THR A 31 -8.72 5.91 -5.78
C THR A 31 -7.39 6.28 -6.40
N HIS A 32 -6.31 6.26 -5.61
CA HIS A 32 -5.06 5.80 -6.16
C HIS A 32 -5.30 4.32 -6.46
N HIS A 33 -5.72 4.04 -7.69
CA HIS A 33 -5.56 2.72 -8.28
C HIS A 33 -4.06 2.43 -8.21
N THR A 34 -3.58 1.84 -7.12
CA THR A 34 -2.46 0.92 -7.25
C THR A 34 -2.94 -0.07 -8.30
N ARG A 35 -2.29 -0.06 -9.46
CA ARG A 35 -2.46 -1.08 -10.47
C ARG A 35 -1.95 -2.39 -9.86
N THR A 36 -2.75 -2.99 -9.00
CA THR A 36 -2.82 -4.42 -8.78
C THR A 36 -3.42 -4.99 -10.07
N ASP A 37 -2.63 -4.96 -11.16
CA ASP A 37 -2.80 -5.95 -12.20
C ASP A 37 -2.77 -7.30 -11.49
N ARG A 38 -3.70 -8.20 -11.80
CA ARG A 38 -3.88 -9.49 -11.13
C ARG A 38 -2.59 -10.34 -11.23
N THR A 39 -1.66 -10.11 -10.31
CA THR A 39 -0.34 -10.76 -10.24
C THR A 39 -0.46 -12.20 -9.78
N ASP A 40 -1.56 -12.50 -9.11
CA ASP A 40 -1.95 -13.79 -8.53
C ASP A 40 -2.23 -14.87 -9.57
N THR A 41 -2.34 -14.54 -10.86
CA THR A 41 -2.60 -15.49 -11.96
C THR A 41 -1.49 -15.60 -13.02
N LEU A 42 -0.32 -14.96 -12.83
CA LEU A 42 0.78 -15.07 -13.81
C LEU A 42 1.32 -16.50 -13.84
N SER A 43 1.56 -17.03 -15.05
CA SER A 43 2.33 -18.25 -15.27
C SER A 43 3.83 -17.97 -15.14
N ASP A 44 4.65 -19.01 -15.02
CA ASP A 44 6.11 -18.86 -14.96
C ASP A 44 6.65 -18.12 -16.20
N GLU A 45 6.20 -18.48 -17.40
CA GLU A 45 6.62 -17.85 -18.67
C GLU A 45 6.28 -16.36 -18.71
N THR A 46 5.06 -15.99 -18.33
CA THR A 46 4.62 -14.58 -18.34
C THR A 46 5.24 -13.76 -17.22
N TRP A 47 5.68 -14.38 -16.13
CA TRP A 47 6.30 -13.66 -15.02
C TRP A 47 7.66 -13.07 -15.41
N TYR A 48 8.52 -13.82 -16.11
CA TYR A 48 9.84 -13.33 -16.51
C TYR A 48 9.75 -12.06 -17.36
N ASP A 49 8.85 -12.05 -18.36
CA ASP A 49 8.60 -10.89 -19.22
C ASP A 49 8.13 -9.66 -18.43
N VAL A 50 7.28 -9.86 -17.40
CA VAL A 50 6.79 -8.77 -16.57
C VAL A 50 7.90 -8.26 -15.65
N VAL A 51 8.71 -9.16 -15.09
CA VAL A 51 9.85 -8.79 -14.24
C VAL A 51 10.88 -7.97 -15.03
N GLU A 52 11.23 -8.41 -16.24
CA GLU A 52 12.13 -7.70 -17.14
C GLU A 52 11.64 -6.27 -17.40
N LYS A 53 10.38 -6.11 -17.81
CA LYS A 53 9.77 -4.78 -18.03
C LYS A 53 9.80 -3.88 -16.80
N ILE A 54 9.65 -4.45 -15.60
CA ILE A 54 9.72 -3.67 -14.35
C ILE A 54 11.16 -3.27 -14.07
N GLN A 55 12.13 -4.14 -14.32
CA GLN A 55 13.55 -3.82 -14.15
C GLN A 55 14.02 -2.73 -15.12
N GLU A 56 13.50 -2.72 -16.35
CA GLU A 56 13.77 -1.65 -17.32
C GLU A 56 13.14 -0.31 -16.92
N ARG A 57 11.97 -0.34 -16.27
CA ARG A 57 11.19 0.86 -15.94
C ARG A 57 11.56 1.47 -14.58
N ASP A 58 11.74 0.63 -13.56
CA ASP A 58 11.88 1.09 -12.18
C ASP A 58 13.30 1.62 -11.95
N GLU A 59 13.42 2.90 -11.64
CA GLU A 59 14.68 3.46 -11.13
C GLU A 59 14.85 3.07 -9.65
N VAL A 60 15.61 2.01 -9.41
CA VAL A 60 15.84 1.49 -8.07
C VAL A 60 16.86 2.35 -7.32
N VAL A 61 16.42 2.99 -6.24
CA VAL A 61 17.28 3.81 -5.37
C VAL A 61 18.07 2.91 -4.42
N CYS A 62 17.38 1.98 -3.76
CA CYS A 62 18.01 1.02 -2.85
C CYS A 62 17.10 -0.19 -2.59
N THR A 63 17.72 -1.27 -2.13
CA THR A 63 17.05 -2.48 -1.65
C THR A 63 17.52 -2.85 -0.24
N TYR A 64 16.65 -3.50 0.51
CA TYR A 64 16.91 -4.04 1.84
C TYR A 64 16.31 -5.45 1.98
N GLY A 65 16.80 -6.20 2.98
CA GLY A 65 16.38 -7.57 3.23
C GLY A 65 16.81 -8.53 2.12
N THR A 66 16.22 -9.73 2.13
CA THR A 66 16.56 -10.80 1.17
C THR A 66 15.30 -11.29 0.47
N LEU A 67 15.30 -11.27 -0.87
CA LEU A 67 14.21 -11.84 -1.63
C LEU A 67 14.28 -13.38 -1.55
N PRO A 68 13.19 -14.09 -1.22
CA PRO A 68 13.16 -15.55 -1.28
C PRO A 68 13.30 -16.06 -2.72
N ASP A 69 13.55 -17.36 -2.88
CA ASP A 69 13.52 -18.00 -4.20
C ASP A 69 12.07 -18.11 -4.70
N LEU A 70 11.75 -17.34 -5.74
CA LEU A 70 10.41 -17.22 -6.33
C LEU A 70 10.36 -17.73 -7.78
N ASN A 71 11.33 -18.54 -8.21
CA ASN A 71 11.38 -19.04 -9.59
C ASN A 71 10.18 -19.94 -9.94
N ASN A 72 9.61 -20.61 -8.93
CA ASN A 72 8.48 -21.50 -9.06
C ASN A 72 7.15 -20.78 -8.78
N GLU A 73 6.13 -21.11 -9.57
CA GLU A 73 4.79 -20.52 -9.47
C GLU A 73 4.17 -20.57 -8.07
N THR A 74 4.12 -21.76 -7.46
CA THR A 74 3.39 -21.97 -6.21
C THR A 74 4.02 -21.21 -5.04
N PRO A 75 5.35 -21.30 -4.78
CA PRO A 75 6.01 -20.46 -3.78
C PRO A 75 5.81 -18.97 -4.02
N ARG A 76 5.89 -18.52 -5.29
CA ARG A 76 5.64 -17.13 -5.67
C ARG A 76 4.22 -16.67 -5.35
N ARG A 77 3.19 -17.42 -5.72
CA ARG A 77 1.79 -17.07 -5.40
C ARG A 77 1.58 -16.96 -3.88
N ALA A 78 2.10 -17.95 -3.13
CA ALA A 78 2.01 -17.94 -1.66
C ALA A 78 2.72 -16.71 -1.05
N TRP A 79 3.89 -16.35 -1.59
CA TRP A 79 4.64 -15.18 -1.15
C TRP A 79 3.91 -13.87 -1.43
N ILE A 80 3.40 -13.69 -2.65
CA ILE A 80 2.64 -12.48 -3.02
C ILE A 80 1.39 -12.32 -2.16
N SER A 81 0.66 -13.42 -1.88
CA SER A 81 -0.48 -13.40 -0.96
C SER A 81 -0.08 -12.95 0.45
N ARG A 82 1.08 -13.41 0.93
CA ARG A 82 1.63 -13.00 2.23
C ARG A 82 1.99 -11.52 2.27
N LEU A 83 2.60 -10.99 1.21
CA LEU A 83 2.90 -9.56 1.09
C LEU A 83 1.64 -8.70 1.01
N GLN A 84 0.61 -9.17 0.32
CA GLN A 84 -0.67 -8.47 0.27
C GLN A 84 -1.24 -8.28 1.68
N ALA A 85 -1.37 -9.36 2.45
CA ALA A 85 -1.85 -9.29 3.83
C ALA A 85 -0.96 -8.39 4.71
N TYR A 86 0.37 -8.49 4.56
CA TYR A 86 1.32 -7.63 5.27
C TYR A 86 1.13 -6.14 4.95
N THR A 87 1.02 -5.78 3.67
CA THR A 87 0.94 -4.36 3.25
C THR A 87 -0.35 -3.68 3.68
N GLU A 88 -1.45 -4.42 3.82
CA GLU A 88 -2.72 -3.91 4.36
C GLU A 88 -2.61 -3.52 5.84
N ILE A 89 -1.79 -4.23 6.62
CA ILE A 89 -1.65 -4.02 8.08
C ILE A 89 -0.72 -2.84 8.39
N GLN A 90 0.44 -2.77 7.75
CA GLN A 90 1.50 -1.81 8.11
C GLN A 90 1.18 -0.35 7.75
N LYS A 91 0.16 -0.11 6.92
CA LYS A 91 -0.16 1.21 6.32
C LYS A 91 -0.35 2.31 7.37
N LYS A 92 -0.85 1.97 8.56
CA LYS A 92 -1.07 2.94 9.65
C LYS A 92 0.24 3.55 10.16
N GLU A 93 1.29 2.76 10.21
CA GLU A 93 2.55 3.10 10.90
C GLU A 93 3.51 3.80 9.94
N MET A 94 3.35 3.53 8.65
CA MET A 94 3.99 4.30 7.58
C MET A 94 3.26 5.60 7.25
N MET A 95 2.06 5.84 7.79
CA MET A 95 1.22 7.01 7.49
C MET A 95 1.94 8.37 7.62
N PRO A 96 2.80 8.62 8.63
CA PRO A 96 3.53 9.89 8.72
C PRO A 96 4.48 10.17 7.56
N TYR A 97 4.92 9.12 6.85
CA TYR A 97 5.86 9.21 5.73
C TYR A 97 5.16 9.21 4.37
N LEU A 98 3.87 8.87 4.33
CA LEU A 98 3.05 8.88 3.12
C LEU A 98 2.65 10.32 2.75
N TYR A 99 2.54 10.58 1.45
CA TYR A 99 1.99 11.82 0.92
C TYR A 99 0.55 12.04 1.45
N PRO A 100 0.16 13.27 1.85
CA PRO A 100 0.92 14.52 1.74
C PRO A 100 1.85 14.84 2.91
N HIS A 101 1.93 13.98 3.94
CA HIS A 101 2.70 14.26 5.16
C HIS A 101 4.19 13.98 5.01
N GLY A 102 4.55 13.05 4.13
CA GLY A 102 5.94 12.71 3.84
C GLY A 102 6.18 12.44 2.35
N PRO A 103 7.41 12.00 2.01
CA PRO A 103 7.87 11.90 0.62
C PRO A 103 7.43 10.64 -0.11
N ILE A 104 6.87 9.65 0.60
CA ILE A 104 6.45 8.38 -0.01
C ILE A 104 5.11 8.60 -0.73
N LEU A 105 5.14 8.50 -2.06
CA LEU A 105 3.96 8.63 -2.92
C LEU A 105 3.05 7.40 -2.83
N SER A 106 3.65 6.21 -2.76
CA SER A 106 2.91 4.96 -2.71
C SER A 106 3.70 3.90 -1.96
N LEU A 107 2.96 3.03 -1.29
CA LEU A 107 3.47 1.90 -0.54
C LEU A 107 2.62 0.68 -0.85
N GLY A 108 3.25 -0.38 -1.34
CA GLY A 108 2.59 -1.63 -1.72
C GLY A 108 3.59 -2.74 -1.91
N TYR A 109 3.31 -3.65 -2.84
CA TYR A 109 4.22 -4.72 -3.25
C TYR A 109 4.23 -4.85 -4.77
N ASP A 110 5.25 -5.50 -5.31
CA ASP A 110 5.38 -5.77 -6.74
C ASP A 110 5.41 -7.27 -7.07
N VAL A 111 5.31 -7.62 -8.36
CA VAL A 111 5.37 -9.00 -8.86
C VAL A 111 6.72 -9.68 -8.62
N GLN A 112 7.79 -8.90 -8.39
CA GLN A 112 9.11 -9.44 -8.07
C GLN A 112 9.13 -9.95 -6.62
N GLY A 113 8.14 -9.59 -5.80
CA GLY A 113 8.03 -10.01 -4.42
C GLY A 113 8.71 -9.06 -3.44
N TYR A 114 8.90 -7.79 -3.81
CA TYR A 114 9.35 -6.75 -2.88
C TYR A 114 8.16 -5.98 -2.32
N VAL A 115 8.28 -5.52 -1.07
CA VAL A 115 7.53 -4.35 -0.60
C VAL A 115 8.10 -3.14 -1.32
N LYS A 116 7.26 -2.47 -2.10
CA LYS A 116 7.64 -1.37 -2.97
C LYS A 116 7.29 -0.04 -2.33
N VAL A 117 8.31 0.78 -2.09
CA VAL A 117 8.20 2.17 -1.63
C VAL A 117 8.49 3.06 -2.83
N MET A 118 7.54 3.91 -3.21
CA MET A 118 7.68 4.80 -4.36
C MET A 118 7.83 6.24 -3.88
N VAL A 119 8.86 6.93 -4.36
CA VAL A 119 9.14 8.35 -4.12
C VAL A 119 9.22 9.08 -5.45
N ARG A 120 9.10 10.42 -5.42
CA ARG A 120 9.28 11.22 -6.63
C ARG A 120 10.75 11.19 -7.08
N GLU A 121 11.01 11.11 -8.39
CA GLU A 121 12.38 11.07 -8.95
C GLU A 121 13.26 12.24 -8.53
N ASN A 122 12.68 13.45 -8.43
CA ASN A 122 13.42 14.63 -7.98
C ASN A 122 13.54 14.75 -6.44
N TYR A 123 13.06 13.77 -5.68
CA TYR A 123 13.24 13.72 -4.25
C TYR A 123 14.57 13.04 -3.92
N THR A 124 15.52 13.80 -3.37
CA THR A 124 16.79 13.24 -2.90
C THR A 124 16.56 12.47 -1.61
N VAL A 125 16.40 11.16 -1.72
CA VAL A 125 16.26 10.29 -0.56
C VAL A 125 17.63 10.09 0.10
N SER A 126 17.75 10.39 1.40
CA SER A 126 18.95 10.06 2.16
C SER A 126 18.92 8.61 2.67
N GLY A 127 20.09 8.00 2.84
CA GLY A 127 20.20 6.65 3.42
C GLY A 127 19.64 6.52 4.85
N ASN A 128 19.60 7.62 5.60
CA ASN A 128 18.99 7.65 6.94
C ASN A 128 17.46 7.54 6.87
N GLU A 129 16.83 8.14 5.87
CA GLU A 129 15.39 8.04 5.66
C GLU A 129 14.99 6.63 5.25
N THR A 130 15.65 6.07 4.23
CA THR A 130 15.37 4.71 3.76
C THR A 130 15.66 3.66 4.82
N GLY A 131 16.72 3.85 5.62
CA GLY A 131 17.00 3.00 6.78
C GLY A 131 15.91 3.10 7.86
N THR A 132 15.31 4.27 8.05
CA THR A 132 14.20 4.45 8.99
C THR A 132 12.93 3.76 8.49
N TRP A 133 12.57 3.93 7.22
CA TRP A 133 11.43 3.23 6.62
C TRP A 133 11.61 1.71 6.66
N TYR A 134 12.80 1.23 6.31
CA TYR A 134 13.11 -0.20 6.35
C TYR A 134 12.97 -0.77 7.76
N ARG A 135 13.47 -0.08 8.79
CA ARG A 135 13.35 -0.55 10.19
C ARG A 135 11.91 -0.67 10.65
N ILE A 136 11.04 0.28 10.26
CA ILE A 136 9.60 0.20 10.56
C ILE A 136 8.99 -1.01 9.85
N LEU A 137 9.24 -1.14 8.55
CA LEU A 137 8.72 -2.27 7.76
C LEU A 137 9.24 -3.62 8.28
N LYS A 138 10.52 -3.71 8.66
CA LYS A 138 11.14 -4.90 9.24
C LYS A 138 10.49 -5.29 10.56
N GLN A 139 10.28 -4.34 11.47
CA GLN A 139 9.63 -4.62 12.74
C GLN A 139 8.25 -5.29 12.53
N TYR A 140 7.43 -4.76 11.61
CA TYR A 140 6.15 -5.39 11.26
C TYR A 140 6.32 -6.72 10.54
N GLY A 141 7.37 -6.85 9.74
CA GLY A 141 7.74 -8.11 9.09
C GLY A 141 7.94 -9.20 10.14
N ASP A 142 8.77 -8.91 11.15
CA ASP A 142 9.08 -9.81 12.26
C ASP A 142 7.80 -10.19 13.04
N GLU A 143 6.92 -9.22 13.32
CA GLU A 143 5.60 -9.47 13.96
C GLU A 143 4.69 -10.37 13.11
N CYS A 144 4.83 -10.35 11.79
CA CYS A 144 4.13 -11.22 10.82
C CYS A 144 4.91 -12.51 10.48
N GLY A 145 6.01 -12.79 11.19
CA GLY A 145 6.88 -13.94 10.98
C GLY A 145 7.72 -13.89 9.69
N ILE A 146 7.92 -12.71 9.10
CA ILE A 146 8.75 -12.46 7.92
C ILE A 146 10.08 -11.84 8.40
N GLU A 147 11.05 -12.68 8.71
CA GLU A 147 12.33 -12.24 9.29
C GLU A 147 13.14 -11.34 8.33
N GLU A 148 13.16 -11.67 7.04
CA GLU A 148 13.95 -10.95 6.03
C GLU A 148 13.06 -10.28 4.99
N ILE A 149 12.18 -9.36 5.42
CA ILE A 149 11.26 -8.67 4.49
C ILE A 149 12.05 -7.91 3.40
N PRO A 150 11.90 -8.27 2.11
CA PRO A 150 12.55 -7.58 1.02
C PRO A 150 11.83 -6.27 0.72
N VAL A 151 12.56 -5.16 0.77
CA VAL A 151 12.03 -3.82 0.49
C VAL A 151 12.82 -3.21 -0.66
N LYS A 152 12.11 -2.58 -1.61
CA LYS A 152 12.69 -1.85 -2.72
C LYS A 152 12.14 -0.43 -2.76
N VAL A 153 13.04 0.53 -2.77
CA VAL A 153 12.71 1.96 -2.93
C VAL A 153 12.95 2.34 -4.39
N VAL A 154 11.93 2.89 -5.04
CA VAL A 154 12.02 3.35 -6.43
C VAL A 154 11.72 4.82 -6.54
N ALA A 155 12.47 5.49 -7.41
CA ALA A 155 12.16 6.81 -7.91
C ALA A 155 11.16 6.69 -9.08
N THR A 156 10.17 7.59 -9.13
CA THR A 156 9.26 7.70 -10.27
C THR A 156 9.24 9.13 -10.78
N SER A 157 9.54 9.30 -12.07
CA SER A 157 9.06 10.44 -12.84
C SER A 157 7.55 10.27 -12.90
N ASP A 158 6.74 11.20 -12.40
CA ASP A 158 5.28 11.05 -12.39
C ASP A 158 4.69 11.30 -13.80
N HIS A 159 5.24 10.63 -14.81
CA HIS A 159 4.56 10.39 -16.06
C HIS A 159 3.76 9.12 -15.86
N THR A 160 2.48 9.21 -15.56
CA THR A 160 1.57 8.11 -15.88
C THR A 160 1.57 8.00 -17.41
N PRO A 161 2.21 7.01 -18.06
CA PRO A 161 1.89 6.76 -19.45
C PRO A 161 0.41 6.38 -19.47
N GLU A 162 -0.40 7.11 -20.22
CA GLU A 162 -1.73 6.66 -20.60
C GLU A 162 -1.56 5.33 -21.33
N ILE A 163 -1.79 4.21 -20.64
CA ILE A 163 -1.87 2.92 -21.29
C ILE A 163 -3.18 2.95 -22.07
N ASN A 164 -3.10 3.31 -23.35
CA ASN A 164 -4.20 3.16 -24.29
C ASN A 164 -4.42 1.67 -24.54
N ILE A 165 -5.20 1.02 -23.67
CA ILE A 165 -5.70 -0.32 -23.96
C ILE A 165 -6.77 -0.15 -25.05
N PRO A 166 -6.62 -0.75 -26.24
CA PRO A 166 -7.66 -0.70 -27.25
C PRO A 166 -8.97 -1.27 -26.66
N VAL A 167 -10.04 -0.50 -26.77
CA VAL A 167 -11.41 -0.80 -26.29
C VAL A 167 -12.07 -1.89 -27.16
N THR A 168 -11.36 -2.96 -27.49
CA THR A 168 -11.86 -4.02 -28.38
C THR A 168 -12.30 -5.29 -27.65
N LEU A 169 -12.25 -5.34 -26.31
CA LEU A 169 -12.72 -6.51 -25.54
C LEU A 169 -13.90 -6.25 -24.60
N GLN A 170 -14.55 -5.06 -24.67
CA GLN A 170 -15.77 -4.81 -23.89
C GLN A 170 -17.08 -5.16 -24.61
N THR A 171 -17.02 -5.69 -25.82
CA THR A 171 -18.23 -6.11 -26.53
C THR A 171 -18.09 -7.57 -26.91
N GLN A 172 -18.36 -8.48 -25.98
CA GLN A 172 -19.01 -9.79 -26.20
C GLN A 172 -19.48 -10.35 -24.86
N GLN A 173 -20.57 -9.77 -24.34
CA GLN A 173 -21.58 -10.49 -23.56
C GLN A 173 -22.84 -9.62 -23.55
N LYS A 174 -23.66 -9.81 -24.60
CA LYS A 174 -25.09 -9.55 -24.59
C LYS A 174 -25.79 -10.84 -25.00
#